data_AF-A0AAV5GAZ6-F1
#
_entry.id   AF-A0AAV5GAZ6-F1
#
_cell.length_a   1.000
_cell.length_b   1.000
_cell.length_c   1.000
_cell.angle_alpha   90.00
_cell.angle_beta   90.00
_cell.angle_gamma   90.00
#
_symmetry.space_group_name_H-M   'P 1'
#
loop_
_entity.id
_entity.type
_entity.pdbx_description
1 polymer ?
#
loop_
_entity_poly.entity_id
_entity_poly.type
_entity_poly.pdbx_seq_one_letter_code
_entity_poly.pdbx_strand_id
1 'polypeptide(L)' 'MFEDYVRQHGLNADVVPKSQTSDYESGVVTMEGANWHIRTARNTPTKPGAFVAFWREIKAVKLHPLMLTKLQQD' A
#
# COMPACT_ATOMS: atom_id res chain seq x y z
N MET A 1 12.31 -0.06 2.68
CA MET A 1 11.11 0.19 3.50
C MET A 1 10.45 1.49 3.03
N PHE A 2 9.21 1.79 3.42
CA PHE A 2 8.48 2.99 2.93
C PHE A 2 9.21 4.30 3.27
N GLU A 3 9.88 4.33 4.42
CA GLU A 3 10.71 5.44 4.89
C GLU A 3 11.89 5.71 3.96
N ASP A 4 12.52 4.65 3.43
CA ASP A 4 13.64 4.78 2.49
C ASP A 4 13.15 5.36 1.16
N TYR A 5 11.97 4.94 0.70
CA TYR A 5 11.36 5.47 -0.52
C TYR A 5 11.08 6.97 -0.39
N VAL A 6 10.49 7.40 0.73
CA VAL A 6 10.25 8.82 1.02
C VAL A 6 11.56 9.62 1.02
N ARG A 7 12.60 9.11 1.67
CA ARG A 7 13.93 9.74 1.71
C ARG A 7 14.59 9.82 0.34
N GLN A 8 14.56 8.73 -0.42
CA GLN A 8 15.17 8.63 -1.74
C GLN A 8 14.52 9.59 -2.74
N HIS A 9 13.21 9.78 -2.63
CA HIS A 9 12.42 10.61 -3.56
C HIS A 9 12.17 12.03 -3.04
N GLY A 10 12.71 12.41 -1.88
CA GLY A 10 12.55 13.75 -1.32
C GLY A 10 11.10 14.12 -1.01
N LEU A 11 10.26 13.14 -0.69
CA LEU A 11 8.85 13.36 -0.39
C LEU A 11 8.71 13.95 1.01
N ASN A 12 7.87 14.97 1.15
CA ASN A 12 7.52 15.51 2.46
C ASN A 12 6.35 14.69 3.05
N ALA A 13 6.68 13.59 3.70
CA ALA A 13 5.72 12.59 4.14
C ALA A 13 6.13 11.92 5.46
N ASP A 14 5.18 11.81 6.40
CA ASP A 14 5.38 11.07 7.64
C ASP A 14 4.84 9.64 7.48
N VAL A 15 5.71 8.64 7.65
CA VAL A 15 5.39 7.24 7.43
C VAL A 15 5.30 6.48 8.75
N VAL A 16 4.22 5.73 8.94
CA VAL A 16 4.02 4.82 10.06
C VAL A 16 3.76 3.41 9.53
N PRO A 17 4.74 2.49 9.58
CA PRO A 17 4.53 1.09 9.24
C PRO A 17 3.46 0.45 10.14
N LYS A 18 2.64 -0.44 9.58
CA LYS A 18 1.74 -1.30 10.35
C LYS A 18 2.41 -2.63 10.70
N SER A 19 1.88 -3.31 11.71
CA SER A 19 2.25 -4.71 11.97
C SER A 19 1.98 -5.56 10.72
N GLN A 20 3.00 -6.24 10.23
CA GLN A 20 2.94 -6.97 8.97
C GLN A 20 2.36 -8.37 9.20
N THR A 21 1.05 -8.48 8.99
CA THR A 21 0.30 -9.75 9.07
C THR A 21 -0.05 -10.31 7.69
N SER A 22 0.51 -9.72 6.63
CA SER A 22 0.21 -10.03 5.23
C SER A 22 1.47 -10.00 4.39
N ASP A 23 1.47 -10.78 3.30
CA ASP A 23 2.47 -10.75 2.23
C ASP A 23 2.62 -9.38 1.52
N TYR A 24 1.69 -8.45 1.76
CA TYR A 24 1.75 -7.08 1.26
C TYR A 24 2.06 -6.15 2.44
N GLU A 25 3.32 -5.72 2.53
CA GLU A 25 3.75 -4.71 3.50
C GLU A 25 2.80 -3.53 3.50
N SER A 26 2.52 -2.97 4.68
CA SER A 26 1.55 -1.90 4.83
C SER A 26 1.96 -0.83 5.81
N GLY A 27 1.43 0.36 5.57
CA GLY A 27 1.64 1.53 6.42
C GLY A 27 0.54 2.55 6.25
N VAL A 28 0.59 3.57 7.11
CA VAL A 28 -0.11 4.84 6.91
C VAL A 28 0.94 5.88 6.59
N VAL A 29 0.64 6.76 5.64
CA VAL A 29 1.47 7.92 5.37
C VAL A 29 0.63 9.18 5.45
N THR A 30 1.16 10.21 6.10
CA THR A 30 0.54 11.53 6.17
C THR A 30 1.26 12.44 5.17
N MET A 31 0.52 12.94 4.19
CA MET A 31 1.01 13.87 3.17
C MET A 31 -0.08 14.90 2.90
N GLU A 32 0.31 16.17 2.77
CA GLU A 32 -0.62 17.28 2.44
C GLU A 32 -1.83 17.37 3.40
N GLY A 33 -1.62 17.01 4.67
CA GLY A 33 -2.69 17.02 5.69
C GLY A 33 -3.68 15.85 5.60
N ALA A 34 -3.47 14.90 4.69
CA ALA A 34 -4.31 13.72 4.52
C ALA A 34 -3.58 12.43 4.89
N ASN A 35 -4.34 11.45 5.40
CA ASN A 35 -3.84 10.12 5.72
C ASN A 35 -4.13 9.15 4.58
N TRP A 36 -3.09 8.49 4.11
CA TRP A 36 -3.13 7.52 3.03
C TRP A 36 -2.71 6.14 3.55
N HIS A 37 -3.42 5.11 3.12
CA HIS A 37 -2.97 3.73 3.32
C HIS A 37 -2.10 3.30 2.14
N ILE A 38 -0.91 2.80 2.43
CA ILE A 38 0.05 2.35 1.42
C ILE A 38 0.30 0.84 1.55
N ARG A 39 0.61 0.22 0.42
CA ARG A 39 0.96 -1.20 0.30
C ARG A 39 2.08 -1.41 -0.71
N THR A 40 2.98 -2.35 -0.45
CA THR A 40 3.97 -2.80 -1.44
C THR A 40 3.30 -3.79 -2.40
N ALA A 41 3.22 -3.44 -3.68
CA ALA A 41 2.72 -4.34 -4.73
C ALA A 41 3.78 -5.40 -5.08
N ARG A 42 3.34 -6.59 -5.52
CA ARG A 42 4.21 -7.72 -5.88
C ARG A 42 4.17 -7.98 -7.37
N ASN A 43 5.33 -8.12 -7.98
CA ASN A 43 5.43 -8.61 -9.34
C ASN A 43 5.06 -10.10 -9.38
N THR A 44 4.20 -10.47 -10.31
CA THR A 44 3.83 -11.88 -10.53
C THR A 44 4.53 -12.40 -11.79
N PRO A 45 5.22 -13.55 -11.76
CA PRO A 45 6.05 -14.00 -12.89
C PRO A 45 5.33 -14.11 -14.23
N THR A 46 4.04 -14.43 -14.21
CA THR A 46 3.25 -14.75 -15.41
C THR A 46 2.23 -13.70 -15.81
N LYS A 47 2.15 -12.57 -15.10
CA LYS A 47 1.20 -11.50 -15.45
C LYS A 47 1.92 -10.16 -15.52
N PRO A 48 1.63 -9.34 -16.54
CA PRO A 48 2.21 -8.00 -16.63
C PRO A 48 1.72 -7.12 -15.48
N GLY A 49 2.62 -6.27 -14.99
CA GLY A 49 2.38 -5.34 -13.89
C GLY A 49 2.55 -5.95 -12.48
N ALA A 50 2.31 -5.11 -11.48
CA ALA A 50 2.37 -5.50 -10.07
C ALA A 50 0.95 -5.72 -9.51
N PHE A 51 0.80 -6.77 -8.70
CA PHE A 51 -0.44 -7.10 -8.02
C PHE A 51 -0.38 -6.64 -6.56
N VAL A 52 -1.45 -6.00 -6.08
CA VAL A 52 -1.62 -5.63 -4.69
C VAL A 52 -3.02 -6.03 -4.25
N ALA A 53 -3.11 -6.58 -3.05
CA ALA A 53 -4.39 -6.86 -2.45
C ALA A 53 -4.65 -5.86 -1.31
N PHE A 54 -5.83 -5.24 -1.34
CA PHE A 54 -6.20 -4.20 -0.39
C PHE A 54 -7.64 -4.44 0.10
N TRP A 55 -7.74 -4.78 1.36
CA TRP A 55 -9.01 -5.07 2.03
C TRP A 55 -9.07 -4.36 3.37
N ARG A 56 -10.28 -4.06 3.81
CA ARG A 56 -10.56 -3.58 5.16
C ARG A 56 -11.19 -4.71 5.96
N GLU A 57 -10.68 -4.93 7.16
CA GLU A 57 -11.39 -5.73 8.15
C GLU A 57 -12.51 -4.87 8.75
N ILE A 58 -13.74 -5.36 8.62
CA ILE A 58 -14.92 -4.83 9.31
C ILE A 58 -15.26 -5.87 10.38
N LYS A 59 -15.60 -5.45 11.60
CA LYS A 59 -15.82 -6.30 12.80
C LYS A 59 -16.81 -7.49 12.64
N ALA A 60 -17.37 -7.73 11.46
CA ALA A 60 -18.12 -8.92 11.12
C ALA A 60 -17.39 -9.67 9.99
N VAL A 61 -16.67 -10.75 10.32
CA VAL A 61 -16.18 -11.95 9.55
C VAL A 61 -16.07 -11.87 8.01
N LYS A 62 -16.00 -10.69 7.40
CA LYS A 62 -16.12 -10.50 5.96
C LYS A 62 -15.18 -9.36 5.54
N LEU A 63 -14.14 -9.76 4.82
CA LEU A 63 -13.22 -8.84 4.17
C LEU A 63 -13.97 -8.13 3.04
N HIS A 64 -14.02 -6.80 3.09
CA HIS A 64 -14.57 -6.00 2.01
C HIS A 64 -13.41 -5.53 1.11
N PRO A 65 -13.39 -5.86 -0.19
CA PRO A 65 -12.38 -5.37 -1.10
C PRO A 65 -12.52 -3.85 -1.23
N LEU A 66 -11.41 -3.15 -1.12
CA LEU A 66 -11.28 -1.75 -1.52
C LEU A 66 -10.51 -1.79 -2.84
N MET A 67 -11.20 -1.69 -3.98
CA MET A 67 -10.54 -1.71 -5.28
C MET A 67 -9.65 -0.47 -5.43
N LEU A 68 -8.34 -0.68 -5.59
CA LEU A 68 -7.46 0.27 -6.24
C LEU A 68 -7.44 -0.10 -7.73
N THR A 69 -7.87 0.81 -8.59
CA THR A 69 -7.72 0.69 -10.05
C THR A 69 -6.25 0.56 -10.41
N LYS A 70 -5.94 -0.32 -11.36
CA LYS A 70 -4.58 -0.53 -11.90
C LYS A 70 -3.92 0.81 -12.22
N LEU A 71 -2.74 1.07 -11.64
CA LEU A 71 -1.76 1.97 -12.24
C LEU A 71 -1.13 1.20 -13.40
N GLN A 72 -1.66 1.40 -14.62
CA GLN A 72 -0.90 1.12 -15.84
C GLN A 72 0.18 2.18 -15.92
N GLN A 73 1.45 1.76 -15.80
CA GLN A 73 2.57 2.59 -16.24
C GLN A 73 2.70 2.40 -17.75
N ASP A 74 2.72 3.52 -18.48
CA ASP A 74 3.00 3.59 -19.92
C ASP A 74 4.45 3.13 -20.23
#